data_AF-A0A239FBJ8-F1
#
_entry.id   AF-A0A239FBJ8-F1
#
_cell.length_a   1.000
_cell.length_b   1.000
_cell.length_c   1.000
_cell.angle_alpha   90.00
_cell.angle_beta   90.00
_cell.angle_gamma   90.00
#
_symmetry.space_group_name_H-M   'P 1'
#
loop_
_entity.id
_entity.type
_entity.pdbx_description
1 polymer ?
#
loop_
_entity_poly.entity_id
_entity_poly.type
_entity_poly.pdbx_seq_one_letter_code
_entity_poly.pdbx_strand_id
1 'polypeptide(L)'
;MRALRAVVGAAVLVALLGARGCEASEGDGAAPAPVEREPVPTATPVVRDEAAEWAKWGLKPLPPAPPPPEEKPLELGGKGPVEVFDKVPTEQRVVFITIDDGQEKDPRFVQMLTDLQVPVTMFLTDNVIQDDYGYFKPLQALGNRVQNHTLTHPVLPVLGLDGQKREICGNQKVLSKQYGTEPTLLRPPYGRWNWATQQAARECGIDGIVMWRASMQIHDMQYDDANKKLHPGDILLAHFRGPEQLKGATMTEMFAAMLKRIGKQGFAVARLEDYVTPR
;
A
#
# COMPACT_ATOMS: atom_id res chain seq x y z
N MET A 1 25.79 -54.44 -41.99
CA MET A 1 25.42 -55.28 -40.82
C MET A 1 24.46 -54.42 -39.98
N ARG A 2 23.25 -54.84 -39.55
CA ARG A 2 22.95 -55.69 -38.36
C ARG A 2 23.83 -55.29 -37.16
N ALA A 3 23.35 -54.99 -35.94
CA ALA A 3 22.06 -55.21 -35.24
C ALA A 3 21.93 -54.13 -34.11
N LEU A 4 20.91 -53.91 -33.25
CA LEU A 4 19.48 -54.28 -32.97
C LEU A 4 19.03 -53.31 -31.81
N ARG A 5 17.79 -53.05 -31.35
CA ARG A 5 16.36 -53.48 -31.50
C ARG A 5 15.50 -52.20 -31.83
N ALA A 6 14.17 -52.01 -31.79
CA ALA A 6 12.96 -52.56 -31.10
C ALA A 6 12.81 -52.18 -29.60
N VAL A 7 11.64 -51.81 -29.04
CA VAL A 7 10.26 -52.28 -29.25
C VAL A 7 9.17 -51.18 -29.04
N VAL A 8 8.11 -51.21 -29.89
CA VAL A 8 6.64 -50.95 -29.71
C VAL A 8 6.13 -50.31 -28.38
N GLY A 9 5.10 -49.45 -28.30
CA GLY A 9 4.04 -48.92 -29.22
C GLY A 9 2.87 -48.34 -28.37
N ALA A 10 1.67 -47.96 -28.86
CA ALA A 10 1.09 -47.87 -30.21
C ALA A 10 -0.15 -46.90 -30.22
N ALA A 11 -0.75 -46.70 -31.41
CA ALA A 11 -2.03 -46.04 -31.78
C ALA A 11 -3.09 -45.76 -30.67
N VAL A 12 -3.82 -44.64 -30.59
CA VAL A 12 -4.42 -43.68 -31.57
C VAL A 12 -5.53 -44.27 -32.46
N LEU A 13 -6.79 -43.83 -32.27
CA LEU A 13 -7.63 -43.36 -33.38
C LEU A 13 -8.84 -42.51 -32.91
N VAL A 14 -9.48 -41.84 -33.87
CA VAL A 14 -10.59 -40.88 -33.73
C VAL A 14 -11.93 -41.55 -34.05
N ALA A 15 -13.03 -41.05 -33.47
CA ALA A 15 -14.41 -41.32 -33.91
C ALA A 15 -15.18 -40.02 -34.19
N LEU A 16 -16.19 -40.08 -35.06
CA LEU A 16 -16.89 -38.93 -35.64
C LEU A 16 -18.33 -38.78 -35.12
N LEU A 17 -18.96 -37.64 -35.44
CA LEU A 17 -20.35 -37.31 -35.07
C LEU A 17 -21.37 -38.28 -35.67
N GLY A 18 -22.45 -38.51 -34.92
CA GLY A 18 -23.74 -39.00 -35.41
C GLY A 18 -24.88 -38.36 -34.62
N ALA A 19 -26.00 -38.05 -35.26
CA ALA A 19 -27.13 -37.37 -34.63
C ALA A 19 -28.47 -37.96 -35.08
N ARG A 20 -29.36 -38.28 -34.14
CA ARG A 20 -30.83 -38.45 -34.28
C ARG A 20 -31.47 -38.89 -32.97
N GLY A 21 -32.77 -38.66 -32.85
CA GLY A 21 -33.66 -39.37 -31.91
C GLY A 21 -34.03 -38.57 -30.66
N CYS A 22 -35.31 -38.25 -30.53
CA CYS A 22 -35.92 -37.93 -29.24
C CYS A 22 -36.54 -39.20 -28.68
N GLU A 23 -36.35 -39.47 -27.39
CA GLU A 23 -37.36 -40.14 -26.57
C GLU A 23 -37.19 -39.66 -25.13
N ALA A 24 -38.31 -39.32 -24.48
CA ALA A 24 -38.32 -38.88 -23.09
C ALA A 24 -38.67 -40.07 -22.20
N SER A 25 -37.88 -40.29 -21.15
CA SER A 25 -38.19 -41.24 -20.09
C SER A 25 -38.08 -40.48 -18.76
N GLU A 26 -39.18 -40.42 -18.01
CA GLU A 26 -39.22 -39.77 -16.72
C GLU A 26 -38.42 -40.60 -15.70
N GLY A 27 -37.38 -39.99 -15.12
CA GLY A 27 -36.59 -40.58 -14.04
C GLY A 27 -36.84 -39.80 -12.76
N ASP A 28 -37.47 -40.44 -11.77
CA ASP A 28 -37.87 -39.80 -10.52
C ASP A 28 -36.63 -39.38 -9.69
N GLY A 29 -36.39 -38.07 -9.63
CA GLY A 29 -35.19 -37.46 -9.08
C GLY A 29 -35.48 -36.65 -7.83
N ALA A 30 -35.46 -37.32 -6.66
CA ALA A 30 -35.73 -36.68 -5.37
C ALA A 30 -34.81 -35.47 -5.11
N ALA A 31 -35.42 -34.31 -4.83
CA ALA A 31 -34.68 -33.08 -4.56
C ALA A 31 -33.91 -33.16 -3.23
N PRO A 32 -32.68 -32.63 -3.16
CA PRO A 32 -31.93 -32.56 -1.90
C PRO A 32 -32.61 -31.60 -0.92
N ALA A 33 -32.70 -32.01 0.35
CA ALA A 33 -33.28 -31.17 1.40
C ALA A 33 -32.42 -29.90 1.67
N PRO A 34 -33.01 -28.79 2.16
CA PRO A 34 -32.26 -27.60 2.51
C PRO A 34 -31.27 -27.88 3.64
N VAL A 35 -29.99 -27.55 3.44
CA VAL A 35 -29.01 -27.55 4.53
C VAL A 35 -29.23 -26.28 5.34
N GLU A 36 -29.88 -26.43 6.49
CA GLU A 36 -30.06 -25.37 7.47
C GLU A 36 -28.69 -24.89 7.97
N ARG A 37 -28.38 -23.60 7.76
CA ARG A 37 -27.09 -23.02 8.15
C ARG A 37 -27.16 -22.57 9.60
N GLU A 38 -26.38 -23.20 10.47
CA GLU A 38 -26.18 -22.71 11.83
C GLU A 38 -25.72 -21.24 11.82
N PRO A 39 -26.24 -20.38 12.71
CA PRO A 39 -25.86 -18.98 12.76
C PRO A 39 -24.41 -18.86 13.24
N VAL A 40 -23.55 -18.26 12.39
CA VAL A 40 -22.18 -17.90 12.77
C VAL A 40 -22.25 -16.98 14.00
N PRO A 41 -21.56 -17.29 15.12
CA PRO A 41 -21.65 -16.50 16.33
C PRO A 41 -21.12 -15.09 16.05
N THR A 42 -22.00 -14.09 16.22
CA THR A 42 -21.65 -12.68 16.04
C THR A 42 -20.61 -12.28 17.07
N ALA A 43 -19.37 -12.06 16.63
CA ALA A 43 -18.29 -11.66 17.52
C ALA A 43 -18.61 -10.31 18.18
N THR A 44 -18.77 -10.33 19.51
CA THR A 44 -18.98 -9.12 20.31
C THR A 44 -17.83 -8.13 20.06
N PRO A 45 -18.10 -6.84 19.80
CA PRO A 45 -17.03 -5.87 19.60
C PRO A 45 -16.16 -5.79 20.86
N VAL A 46 -14.89 -6.19 20.75
CA VAL A 46 -13.92 -6.00 21.83
C VAL A 46 -13.62 -4.51 21.90
N VAL A 47 -14.25 -3.82 22.86
CA VAL A 47 -13.96 -2.42 23.17
C VAL A 47 -12.53 -2.35 23.68
N ARG A 48 -11.60 -1.96 22.79
CA ARG A 48 -10.19 -1.74 23.16
C ARG A 48 -10.09 -0.49 24.02
N ASP A 49 -9.35 -0.56 25.12
CA ASP A 49 -8.92 0.62 25.86
C ASP A 49 -7.77 1.27 25.09
N GLU A 50 -8.10 2.22 24.20
CA GLU A 50 -7.12 2.97 23.41
C GLU A 50 -6.08 3.66 24.30
N ALA A 51 -6.47 4.18 25.47
CA ALA A 51 -5.52 4.84 26.37
C ALA A 51 -4.49 3.84 26.93
N ALA A 52 -4.92 2.62 27.28
CA ALA A 52 -4.03 1.54 27.70
C ALA A 52 -3.12 1.05 26.55
N GLU A 53 -3.66 0.90 25.33
CA GLU A 53 -2.87 0.53 24.14
C GLU A 53 -1.75 1.57 23.86
N TRP A 54 -2.09 2.85 23.81
CA TRP A 54 -1.11 3.93 23.61
C TRP A 54 -0.11 4.05 24.78
N ALA A 55 -0.51 3.73 26.01
CA ALA A 55 0.37 3.76 27.18
C ALA A 55 1.50 2.71 27.11
N LYS A 56 1.29 1.53 26.51
CA LYS A 56 2.33 0.49 26.31
C LYS A 56 3.58 1.04 25.61
N TRP A 57 3.38 2.01 24.73
CA TRP A 57 4.41 2.62 23.88
C TRP A 57 4.96 3.94 24.43
N GLY A 58 4.58 4.31 25.66
CA GLY A 58 4.97 5.58 26.27
C GLY A 58 4.42 6.79 25.50
N LEU A 59 3.21 6.66 24.95
CA LEU A 59 2.49 7.68 24.20
C LEU A 59 1.20 8.10 24.94
N LYS A 60 0.50 9.09 24.38
CA LYS A 60 -0.90 9.39 24.65
C LYS A 60 -1.66 9.33 23.31
N PRO A 61 -2.93 8.90 23.28
CA PRO A 61 -3.75 8.99 22.07
C PRO A 61 -3.67 10.36 21.42
N LEU A 62 -3.64 10.37 20.09
CA LEU A 62 -3.82 11.59 19.31
C LEU A 62 -5.26 12.10 19.44
N PRO A 63 -5.54 13.36 19.06
CA PRO A 63 -6.90 13.75 18.69
C PRO A 63 -7.49 12.72 17.69
N PRO A 64 -8.74 12.27 17.88
CA PRO A 64 -9.35 11.35 16.93
C PRO A 64 -9.48 12.03 15.56
N ALA A 65 -9.29 11.25 14.49
CA ALA A 65 -9.55 11.75 13.15
C ALA A 65 -11.06 12.05 13.00
N PRO A 66 -11.45 13.17 12.36
CA PRO A 66 -12.81 13.35 11.90
C PRO A 66 -13.16 12.26 10.86
N PRO A 67 -14.46 11.99 10.62
CA PRO A 67 -14.86 11.13 9.51
C PRO A 67 -14.28 11.66 8.20
N PRO A 68 -13.89 10.78 7.26
CA PRO A 68 -13.53 11.17 5.90
C PRO A 68 -14.61 12.07 5.28
N PRO A 69 -14.24 13.07 4.48
CA PRO A 69 -15.21 13.93 3.81
C PRO A 69 -16.00 13.13 2.76
N GLU A 70 -17.30 13.42 2.64
CA GLU A 70 -18.21 12.73 1.70
C GLU A 70 -17.79 12.98 0.24
N GLU A 71 -17.42 14.23 -0.08
CA GLU A 71 -16.73 14.61 -1.31
C GLU A 71 -15.23 14.69 -1.02
N LYS A 72 -14.43 13.86 -1.69
CA LYS A 72 -12.99 13.83 -1.48
C LYS A 72 -12.31 15.06 -2.09
N PRO A 73 -11.50 15.82 -1.33
CA PRO A 73 -10.99 17.12 -1.76
C PRO A 73 -9.91 17.08 -2.85
N LEU A 74 -9.39 15.91 -3.23
CA LEU A 74 -8.40 15.77 -4.29
C LEU A 74 -8.81 14.69 -5.31
N GLU A 75 -9.28 15.14 -6.48
CA GLU A 75 -9.56 14.30 -7.64
C GLU A 75 -8.30 14.14 -8.51
N LEU A 76 -7.83 12.91 -8.73
CA LEU A 76 -6.62 12.64 -9.49
C LEU A 76 -6.91 12.06 -10.89
N GLY A 77 -5.85 11.85 -11.68
CA GLY A 77 -5.93 11.10 -12.94
C GLY A 77 -6.63 11.83 -14.10
N GLY A 78 -6.85 13.14 -14.01
CA GLY A 78 -7.40 13.99 -15.07
C GLY A 78 -6.68 13.86 -16.43
N LYS A 79 -7.20 14.46 -17.50
CA LYS A 79 -6.71 14.19 -18.88
C LYS A 79 -5.28 14.71 -19.19
N GLY A 80 -4.68 15.52 -18.32
CA GLY A 80 -3.35 16.11 -18.49
C GLY A 80 -2.16 15.24 -18.00
N PRO A 81 -1.02 15.86 -17.68
CA PRO A 81 0.05 15.21 -16.91
C PRO A 81 -0.46 14.71 -15.54
N VAL A 82 0.23 13.73 -14.94
CA VAL A 82 -0.07 13.30 -13.57
C VAL A 82 0.19 14.45 -12.59
N GLU A 83 -0.78 14.69 -11.70
CA GLU A 83 -0.70 15.76 -10.70
C GLU A 83 0.38 15.48 -9.66
N VAL A 84 1.03 16.53 -9.17
CA VAL A 84 2.09 16.47 -8.15
C VAL A 84 1.63 17.27 -6.95
N PHE A 85 1.50 16.62 -5.80
CA PHE A 85 0.98 17.26 -4.57
C PHE A 85 1.80 16.89 -3.33
N ASP A 86 1.93 17.86 -2.41
CA ASP A 86 2.64 17.74 -1.13
C ASP A 86 1.70 17.82 0.09
N LYS A 87 0.44 18.17 -0.15
CA LYS A 87 -0.64 18.28 0.84
C LYS A 87 -1.99 17.97 0.19
N VAL A 88 -2.98 17.64 1.01
CA VAL A 88 -4.41 17.57 0.63
C VAL A 88 -5.08 18.92 0.95
N PRO A 89 -5.95 19.47 0.10
CA PRO A 89 -6.67 20.71 0.40
C PRO A 89 -7.87 20.44 1.34
N THR A 90 -7.62 20.37 2.65
CA THR A 90 -8.65 20.21 3.69
C THR A 90 -8.43 21.16 4.86
N GLU A 91 -9.51 21.65 5.47
CA GLU A 91 -9.48 22.44 6.71
C GLU A 91 -9.52 21.56 7.98
N GLN A 92 -9.76 20.25 7.83
CA GLN A 92 -9.71 19.31 8.93
C GLN A 92 -8.28 19.20 9.49
N ARG A 93 -8.12 19.21 10.82
CA ARG A 93 -6.82 19.12 11.51
C ARG A 93 -6.24 17.69 11.51
N VAL A 94 -6.09 17.15 10.31
CA VAL A 94 -5.45 15.87 10.00
C VAL A 94 -4.12 16.10 9.30
N VAL A 95 -3.21 15.15 9.47
CA VAL A 95 -2.00 14.98 8.65
C VAL A 95 -1.90 13.54 8.16
N PHE A 96 -1.18 13.32 7.06
CA PHE A 96 -1.10 12.03 6.40
C PHE A 96 0.31 11.44 6.56
N ILE A 97 0.44 10.35 7.34
CA ILE A 97 1.74 9.68 7.52
C ILE A 97 2.00 8.76 6.33
N THR A 98 3.17 8.93 5.72
CA THR A 98 3.65 8.14 4.59
C THR A 98 5.05 7.62 4.86
N ILE A 99 5.36 6.39 4.44
CA ILE A 99 6.62 5.71 4.78
C ILE A 99 7.27 5.07 3.55
N ASP A 100 8.53 5.41 3.30
CA ASP A 100 9.27 5.04 2.08
C ASP A 100 10.25 3.86 2.27
N ASP A 101 10.77 3.38 1.14
CA ASP A 101 11.72 2.28 0.93
C ASP A 101 11.16 0.88 1.25
N GLY A 102 10.99 0.57 2.53
CA GLY A 102 10.80 -0.79 3.05
C GLY A 102 12.07 -1.50 3.56
N GLN A 103 13.16 -0.76 3.84
CA GLN A 103 14.46 -1.35 4.19
C GLN A 103 14.47 -2.08 5.53
N GLU A 104 13.87 -1.49 6.56
CA GLU A 104 13.76 -2.06 7.91
C GLU A 104 12.48 -2.89 8.08
N LYS A 105 12.62 -4.04 8.76
CA LYS A 105 11.57 -5.06 8.89
C LYS A 105 11.26 -5.37 10.37
N ASP A 106 11.26 -4.32 11.21
CA ASP A 106 11.06 -4.34 12.67
C ASP A 106 9.67 -4.91 13.08
N PRO A 107 9.59 -6.12 13.66
CA PRO A 107 8.31 -6.70 14.07
C PRO A 107 7.61 -5.91 15.19
N ARG A 108 8.35 -5.09 15.96
CA ARG A 108 7.77 -4.21 16.98
C ARG A 108 7.03 -3.03 16.37
N PHE A 109 7.41 -2.60 15.16
CA PHE A 109 6.68 -1.57 14.43
C PHE A 109 5.32 -2.09 13.93
N VAL A 110 5.27 -3.34 13.48
CA VAL A 110 4.01 -4.03 13.13
C VAL A 110 3.10 -4.19 14.36
N GLN A 111 3.66 -4.58 15.51
CA GLN A 111 2.93 -4.59 16.78
C GLN A 111 2.40 -3.19 17.12
N MET A 112 3.23 -2.14 17.03
CA MET A 112 2.82 -0.76 17.33
C MET A 112 1.64 -0.31 16.46
N LEU A 113 1.68 -0.51 15.13
CA LEU A 113 0.54 -0.11 14.29
C LEU A 113 -0.72 -0.97 14.54
N THR A 114 -0.54 -2.23 14.95
CA THR A 114 -1.65 -3.12 15.34
C THR A 114 -2.33 -2.68 16.64
N ASP A 115 -1.54 -2.28 17.64
CA ASP A 115 -2.02 -1.76 18.93
C ASP A 115 -2.67 -0.37 18.75
N LEU A 116 -1.94 0.58 18.13
CA LEU A 116 -2.31 1.99 18.03
C LEU A 116 -3.35 2.33 16.94
N GLN A 117 -3.55 1.46 15.95
CA GLN A 117 -4.46 1.66 14.80
C GLN A 117 -4.20 2.93 13.96
N VAL A 118 -3.00 3.52 14.03
CA VAL A 118 -2.62 4.71 13.24
C VAL A 118 -2.52 4.34 11.75
N PRO A 119 -3.25 5.00 10.84
CA PRO A 119 -3.17 4.71 9.42
C PRO A 119 -1.89 5.30 8.78
N VAL A 120 -1.33 4.57 7.82
CA VAL A 120 -0.15 4.97 7.04
C VAL A 120 -0.28 4.54 5.57
N THR A 121 0.37 5.30 4.67
CA THR A 121 0.56 4.90 3.26
C THR A 121 2.02 4.52 3.04
N MET A 122 2.28 3.31 2.53
CA MET A 122 3.63 2.77 2.34
C MET A 122 4.06 2.87 0.87
N PHE A 123 5.10 3.63 0.56
CA PHE A 123 5.68 3.72 -0.78
C PHE A 123 6.89 2.78 -0.85
N LEU A 124 6.72 1.62 -1.49
CA LEU A 124 7.71 0.53 -1.42
C LEU A 124 8.47 0.33 -2.73
N THR A 125 9.77 0.03 -2.61
CA THR A 125 10.68 -0.23 -3.73
C THR A 125 10.99 -1.72 -3.82
N ASP A 126 10.76 -2.34 -4.98
CA ASP A 126 10.89 -3.80 -5.13
C ASP A 126 12.27 -4.33 -4.70
N ASN A 127 13.37 -3.72 -5.15
CA ASN A 127 14.71 -4.22 -4.84
C ASN A 127 15.09 -4.20 -3.34
N VAL A 128 14.36 -3.43 -2.52
CA VAL A 128 14.52 -3.30 -1.06
C VAL A 128 13.65 -4.31 -0.29
N ILE A 129 12.50 -4.72 -0.85
CA ILE A 129 11.50 -5.58 -0.18
C ILE A 129 11.46 -7.03 -0.71
N GLN A 130 12.12 -7.32 -1.83
CA GLN A 130 12.05 -8.61 -2.54
C GLN A 130 12.51 -9.83 -1.72
N ASP A 131 13.26 -9.60 -0.64
CA ASP A 131 13.69 -10.59 0.35
C ASP A 131 12.56 -11.01 1.30
N ASP A 132 11.64 -10.10 1.63
CA ASP A 132 10.47 -10.36 2.49
C ASP A 132 9.30 -9.41 2.19
N TYR A 133 8.48 -9.78 1.20
CA TYR A 133 7.15 -9.20 0.98
C TYR A 133 6.11 -9.59 2.06
N GLY A 134 6.46 -10.49 2.99
CA GLY A 134 5.59 -10.98 4.06
C GLY A 134 5.41 -9.95 5.17
N TYR A 135 6.49 -9.29 5.59
CA TYR A 135 6.50 -8.25 6.62
C TYR A 135 5.43 -7.16 6.44
N PHE A 136 5.16 -6.73 5.20
CA PHE A 136 4.19 -5.66 4.91
C PHE A 136 2.73 -6.13 4.88
N LYS A 137 2.45 -7.44 4.85
CA LYS A 137 1.07 -7.97 4.74
C LYS A 137 0.25 -7.75 6.02
N PRO A 138 0.78 -7.94 7.23
CA PRO A 138 0.12 -7.48 8.46
C PRO A 138 -0.18 -5.98 8.45
N LEU A 139 0.73 -5.14 7.94
CA LEU A 139 0.50 -3.69 7.84
C LEU A 139 -0.64 -3.37 6.88
N GLN A 140 -0.68 -4.02 5.71
CA GLN A 140 -1.79 -3.92 4.75
C GLN A 140 -3.13 -4.40 5.35
N ALA A 141 -3.12 -5.44 6.18
CA ALA A 141 -4.32 -5.99 6.82
C ALA A 141 -4.98 -5.01 7.83
N LEU A 142 -4.26 -3.99 8.31
CA LEU A 142 -4.82 -2.86 9.07
C LEU A 142 -5.56 -1.83 8.16
N GLY A 143 -5.72 -2.13 6.88
CA GLY A 143 -6.27 -1.22 5.88
C GLY A 143 -5.29 -0.14 5.40
N ASN A 144 -3.99 -0.29 5.69
CA ASN A 144 -2.95 0.55 5.10
C ASN A 144 -2.74 0.20 3.62
N ARG A 145 -2.23 1.14 2.83
CA ARG A 145 -2.05 0.98 1.38
C ARG A 145 -0.59 0.89 1.01
N VAL A 146 -0.30 0.06 0.00
CA VAL A 146 1.01 -0.06 -0.64
C VAL A 146 0.95 0.71 -1.97
N GLN A 147 1.90 1.59 -2.18
CA GLN A 147 2.01 2.51 -3.30
C GLN A 147 3.41 2.41 -3.95
N ASN A 148 3.58 2.97 -5.14
CA ASN A 148 4.74 2.72 -5.99
C ASN A 148 5.94 3.61 -5.60
N HIS A 149 7.12 3.01 -5.39
CA HIS A 149 8.40 3.72 -5.19
C HIS A 149 9.53 3.23 -6.12
N THR A 150 9.20 2.87 -7.38
CA THR A 150 10.11 2.32 -8.42
C THR A 150 10.66 0.92 -8.15
N LEU A 151 11.35 0.31 -9.12
CA LEU A 151 11.95 -1.03 -8.96
C LEU A 151 13.30 -0.96 -8.22
N THR A 152 14.12 0.05 -8.54
CA THR A 152 15.54 0.09 -8.14
C THR A 152 15.97 1.33 -7.35
N HIS A 153 15.02 2.20 -6.98
CA HIS A 153 15.24 3.52 -6.37
C HIS A 153 16.22 4.46 -7.14
N PRO A 154 16.13 4.61 -8.48
CA PRO A 154 16.98 5.55 -9.21
C PRO A 154 16.42 6.97 -9.18
N VAL A 155 17.30 7.98 -9.29
CA VAL A 155 16.91 9.39 -9.49
C VAL A 155 16.23 9.54 -10.85
N LEU A 156 14.90 9.38 -10.92
CA LEU A 156 14.15 9.23 -12.19
C LEU A 156 14.53 10.25 -13.29
N PRO A 157 14.77 11.55 -13.02
CA PRO A 157 15.19 12.53 -14.03
C PRO A 157 16.54 12.28 -14.72
N VAL A 158 17.40 11.40 -14.23
CA VAL A 158 18.63 11.00 -14.96
C VAL A 158 18.35 9.92 -16.02
N LEU A 159 17.14 9.36 -16.03
CA LEU A 159 16.67 8.37 -16.99
C LEU A 159 15.79 9.03 -18.06
N GLY A 160 15.96 8.62 -19.32
CA GLY A 160 14.98 8.88 -20.37
C GLY A 160 13.63 8.19 -20.09
N LEU A 161 12.58 8.61 -20.81
CA LEU A 161 11.20 8.16 -20.60
C LEU A 161 11.05 6.65 -20.44
N ASP A 162 11.63 5.83 -21.34
CA ASP A 162 11.53 4.37 -21.26
C ASP A 162 12.25 3.77 -20.05
N GLY A 163 13.27 4.44 -19.51
CA GLY A 163 13.90 4.06 -18.25
C GLY A 163 12.95 4.29 -17.08
N GLN A 164 12.33 5.47 -17.00
CA GLN A 164 11.34 5.80 -15.98
C GLN A 164 10.10 4.89 -16.07
N LYS A 165 9.66 4.54 -17.29
CA LYS A 165 8.58 3.57 -17.52
C LYS A 165 8.95 2.17 -17.04
N ARG A 166 10.17 1.67 -17.29
CA ARG A 166 10.61 0.36 -16.78
C ARG A 166 10.56 0.32 -15.25
N GLU A 167 11.01 1.39 -14.60
CA GLU A 167 10.99 1.53 -13.14
C GLU A 167 9.57 1.56 -12.56
N ILE A 168 8.70 2.43 -13.10
CA ILE A 168 7.35 2.62 -12.55
C ILE A 168 6.44 1.43 -12.92
N CYS A 169 6.30 1.09 -14.21
CA CYS A 169 5.47 -0.05 -14.68
C CYS A 169 6.02 -1.40 -14.23
N GLY A 170 7.31 -1.49 -13.89
CA GLY A 170 7.91 -2.68 -13.32
C GLY A 170 7.42 -2.92 -11.90
N ASN A 171 7.61 -1.94 -11.03
CA ASN A 171 7.18 -2.02 -9.63
C ASN A 171 5.66 -2.16 -9.51
N GLN A 172 4.92 -1.48 -10.39
CA GLN A 172 3.46 -1.63 -10.55
C GLN A 172 3.05 -3.11 -10.60
N LYS A 173 3.68 -3.89 -11.49
CA LYS A 173 3.37 -5.32 -11.67
C LYS A 173 3.76 -6.17 -10.47
N VAL A 174 4.84 -5.83 -9.78
CA VAL A 174 5.29 -6.59 -8.61
C VAL A 174 4.40 -6.32 -7.40
N LEU A 175 4.12 -5.05 -7.09
CA LEU A 175 3.26 -4.68 -5.97
C LEU A 175 1.83 -5.22 -6.16
N SER A 176 1.23 -5.08 -7.35
CA SER A 176 -0.07 -5.68 -7.67
C SER A 176 -0.09 -7.19 -7.47
N LYS A 177 1.00 -7.90 -7.86
CA LYS A 177 1.12 -9.35 -7.68
C LYS A 177 1.28 -9.77 -6.22
N GLN A 178 2.03 -9.01 -5.42
CA GLN A 178 2.38 -9.41 -4.04
C GLN A 178 1.31 -9.02 -3.01
N TYR A 179 0.60 -7.92 -3.25
CA TYR A 179 -0.35 -7.30 -2.33
C TYR A 179 -1.80 -7.28 -2.85
N GLY A 180 -2.05 -7.68 -4.10
CA GLY A 180 -3.41 -7.83 -4.65
C GLY A 180 -4.17 -6.52 -4.91
N THR A 181 -3.55 -5.37 -4.65
CA THR A 181 -4.09 -4.03 -4.95
C THR A 181 -3.09 -3.29 -5.83
N GLU A 182 -3.56 -2.70 -6.92
CA GLU A 182 -2.71 -1.92 -7.81
C GLU A 182 -2.39 -0.53 -7.23
N PRO A 183 -1.12 -0.09 -7.21
CA PRO A 183 -0.75 1.26 -6.79
C PRO A 183 -1.38 2.34 -7.66
N THR A 184 -2.08 3.31 -7.04
CA THR A 184 -2.60 4.50 -7.74
C THR A 184 -1.69 5.72 -7.57
N LEU A 185 -0.76 5.67 -6.62
CA LEU A 185 0.14 6.76 -6.27
C LEU A 185 1.61 6.35 -6.48
N LEU A 186 2.41 7.29 -6.98
CA LEU A 186 3.87 7.18 -7.11
C LEU A 186 4.53 8.17 -6.16
N ARG A 187 5.54 7.73 -5.41
CA ARG A 187 6.55 8.66 -4.88
C ARG A 187 7.84 8.52 -5.68
N PRO A 188 8.40 9.61 -6.21
CA PRO A 188 9.65 9.55 -6.95
C PRO A 188 10.83 9.50 -5.98
N PRO A 189 11.79 8.56 -6.14
CA PRO A 189 13.01 8.50 -5.35
C PRO A 189 13.67 9.86 -5.16
N TYR A 190 14.13 10.12 -3.93
CA TYR A 190 14.75 11.39 -3.51
C TYR A 190 13.88 12.65 -3.74
N GLY A 191 12.58 12.52 -4.00
CA GLY A 191 11.70 13.64 -4.38
C GLY A 191 12.05 14.25 -5.75
N ARG A 192 12.69 13.49 -6.66
CA ARG A 192 13.15 14.00 -7.95
C ARG A 192 12.29 13.48 -9.09
N TRP A 193 11.55 14.37 -9.74
CA TRP A 193 10.71 14.10 -10.91
C TRP A 193 10.92 15.15 -12.01
N ASN A 194 10.45 14.86 -13.21
CA ASN A 194 10.34 15.80 -14.33
C ASN A 194 9.09 15.47 -15.19
N TRP A 195 8.89 16.18 -16.30
CA TRP A 195 7.75 15.93 -17.20
C TRP A 195 7.69 14.47 -17.72
N ALA A 196 8.85 13.86 -18.01
CA ALA A 196 8.90 12.45 -18.41
C ALA A 196 8.51 11.51 -17.25
N THR A 197 8.67 11.91 -15.99
CA THR A 197 8.12 11.20 -14.82
C THR A 197 6.60 11.24 -14.80
N GLN A 198 6.00 12.41 -15.05
CA GLN A 198 4.54 12.55 -15.14
C GLN A 198 3.96 11.74 -16.32
N GLN A 199 4.64 11.70 -17.46
CA GLN A 199 4.24 10.87 -18.60
C GLN A 199 4.39 9.38 -18.28
N ALA A 200 5.54 8.95 -17.74
CA ALA A 200 5.77 7.55 -17.39
C ALA A 200 4.78 7.06 -16.33
N ALA A 201 4.50 7.88 -15.31
CA ALA A 201 3.45 7.63 -14.33
C ALA A 201 2.08 7.41 -15.00
N ARG A 202 1.67 8.33 -15.89
CA ARG A 202 0.40 8.23 -16.63
C ARG A 202 0.29 6.93 -17.44
N GLU A 203 1.35 6.56 -18.14
CA GLU A 203 1.41 5.36 -18.99
C GLU A 203 1.54 4.05 -18.18
N CYS A 204 1.85 4.14 -16.90
CA CYS A 204 1.97 3.01 -15.97
C CYS A 204 0.79 2.88 -14.98
N GLY A 205 -0.31 3.61 -15.19
CA GLY A 205 -1.53 3.50 -14.37
C GLY A 205 -1.56 4.37 -13.11
N ILE A 206 -0.57 5.25 -12.91
CA ILE A 206 -0.52 6.15 -11.75
C ILE A 206 -1.42 7.38 -11.97
N ASP A 207 -2.13 7.77 -10.92
CA ASP A 207 -3.05 8.92 -10.87
C ASP A 207 -2.42 10.18 -10.28
N GLY A 208 -1.51 10.03 -9.32
CA GLY A 208 -0.85 11.13 -8.61
C GLY A 208 0.59 10.84 -8.19
N ILE A 209 1.40 11.90 -8.14
CA ILE A 209 2.78 11.92 -7.66
C ILE A 209 2.82 12.61 -6.29
N VAL A 210 3.27 11.88 -5.27
CA VAL A 210 3.10 12.28 -3.87
C VAL A 210 4.43 12.72 -3.25
N MET A 211 4.47 13.99 -2.87
CA MET A 211 5.60 14.64 -2.20
C MET A 211 5.33 14.70 -0.68
N TRP A 212 5.88 15.67 0.05
CA TRP A 212 5.65 15.86 1.49
C TRP A 212 5.93 17.32 1.90
N ARG A 213 5.33 17.75 3.01
CA ARG A 213 5.50 19.07 3.67
C ARG A 213 6.38 19.05 4.92
N ALA A 214 6.63 17.85 5.45
CA ALA A 214 7.53 17.62 6.55
C ALA A 214 8.12 16.21 6.48
N SER A 215 9.29 15.99 7.08
CA SER A 215 9.93 14.67 7.13
C SER A 215 10.46 14.37 8.53
N MET A 216 10.18 13.16 9.02
CA MET A 216 10.77 12.64 10.24
C MET A 216 12.22 12.21 9.98
N GLN A 217 13.15 12.86 10.67
CA GLN A 217 14.54 12.45 10.78
C GLN A 217 14.70 11.62 12.06
N ILE A 218 15.93 11.19 12.39
CA ILE A 218 16.21 10.25 13.49
C ILE A 218 15.49 10.62 14.81
N HIS A 219 15.56 11.88 15.22
CA HIS A 219 15.03 12.35 16.52
C HIS A 219 14.14 13.60 16.43
N ASP A 220 14.04 14.26 15.28
CA ASP A 220 13.24 15.48 15.08
C ASP A 220 12.67 15.55 13.66
N MET A 221 11.63 16.37 13.47
CA MET A 221 11.04 16.60 12.14
C MET A 221 11.68 17.84 11.49
N GLN A 222 11.95 17.73 10.19
CA GLN A 222 12.12 18.88 9.30
C GLN A 222 10.75 19.26 8.73
N TYR A 223 10.52 20.55 8.51
CA TYR A 223 9.25 21.12 8.03
C TYR A 223 9.56 22.14 6.93
N ASP A 224 8.68 22.24 5.94
CA ASP A 224 8.70 23.32 4.94
C ASP A 224 8.39 24.69 5.57
N ASP A 225 7.54 24.71 6.61
CA ASP A 225 7.26 25.92 7.39
C ASP A 225 8.44 26.26 8.32
N ALA A 226 8.98 27.46 8.16
CA ALA A 226 10.12 27.96 8.93
C ALA A 226 9.83 28.09 10.46
N ASN A 227 8.56 28.14 10.86
CA ASN A 227 8.13 28.15 12.26
C ASN A 227 7.97 26.73 12.85
N LYS A 228 8.30 25.68 12.07
CA LYS A 228 8.16 24.25 12.40
C LYS A 228 6.72 23.79 12.66
N LYS A 229 5.75 24.40 11.98
CA LYS A 229 4.32 24.06 12.12
C LYS A 229 3.86 23.00 11.12
N LEU A 230 2.97 22.14 11.59
CA LEU A 230 2.08 21.33 10.74
C LEU A 230 0.82 22.14 10.39
N HIS A 231 0.28 21.87 9.21
CA HIS A 231 -0.93 22.47 8.67
C HIS A 231 -1.97 21.39 8.33
N PRO A 232 -3.27 21.74 8.31
CA PRO A 232 -4.33 20.90 7.77
C PRO A 232 -3.94 20.31 6.41
N GLY A 233 -3.96 18.98 6.33
CA GLY A 233 -3.69 18.23 5.11
C GLY A 233 -2.21 18.00 4.75
N ASP A 234 -1.25 18.40 5.59
CA ASP A 234 0.19 18.13 5.33
C ASP A 234 0.47 16.63 5.19
N ILE A 235 1.20 16.26 4.12
CA ILE A 235 1.72 14.89 3.93
C ILE A 235 3.10 14.82 4.57
N LEU A 236 3.31 13.80 5.41
CA LEU A 236 4.51 13.62 6.23
C LEU A 236 5.30 12.40 5.77
N LEU A 237 6.60 12.58 5.52
CA LEU A 237 7.52 11.51 5.13
C LEU A 237 8.20 10.88 6.35
N ALA A 238 8.20 9.56 6.43
CA ALA A 238 9.13 8.73 7.20
C ALA A 238 9.74 7.67 6.27
N HIS A 239 10.67 6.85 6.76
CA HIS A 239 11.24 5.74 5.99
C HIS A 239 11.32 4.50 6.89
N PHE A 240 11.20 3.30 6.31
CA PHE A 240 11.48 2.05 7.01
C PHE A 240 13.00 1.95 7.24
N ARG A 241 13.51 2.41 8.40
CA ARG A 241 14.95 2.50 8.70
C ARG A 241 15.34 1.86 10.03
N GLY A 242 16.47 1.16 10.02
CA GLY A 242 16.98 0.40 11.16
C GLY A 242 17.98 1.16 12.02
N PRO A 243 18.44 0.58 13.15
CA PRO A 243 19.38 1.20 14.08
C PRO A 243 20.68 1.71 13.44
N GLU A 244 21.19 1.06 12.39
CA GLU A 244 22.38 1.52 11.66
C GLU A 244 22.16 2.90 11.00
N GLN A 245 20.98 3.08 10.39
CA GLN A 245 20.58 4.33 9.72
C GLN A 245 20.06 5.39 10.73
N LEU A 246 19.58 4.93 11.89
CA LEU A 246 18.99 5.74 12.96
C LEU A 246 19.91 5.94 14.18
N LYS A 247 21.22 5.70 14.03
CA LYS A 247 22.23 5.92 15.10
C LYS A 247 21.90 5.25 16.44
N GLY A 248 21.37 4.03 16.37
CA GLY A 248 21.00 3.19 17.52
C GLY A 248 19.52 3.19 17.90
N ALA A 249 18.71 4.14 17.43
CA ALA A 249 17.27 4.13 17.65
C ALA A 249 16.55 3.14 16.71
N THR A 250 15.47 2.51 17.18
CA THR A 250 14.63 1.63 16.34
C THR A 250 13.64 2.41 15.47
N MET A 251 13.10 1.77 14.42
CA MET A 251 11.98 2.33 13.64
C MET A 251 10.79 2.64 14.55
N THR A 252 10.48 1.71 15.47
CA THR A 252 9.48 1.86 16.54
C THR A 252 9.68 3.16 17.36
N GLU A 253 10.90 3.46 17.80
CA GLU A 253 11.18 4.68 18.57
C GLU A 253 11.11 5.96 17.73
N MET A 254 11.60 5.92 16.48
CA MET A 254 11.44 7.04 15.54
C MET A 254 9.96 7.34 15.30
N PHE A 255 9.13 6.32 15.10
CA PHE A 255 7.70 6.51 14.88
C PHE A 255 6.99 7.06 16.13
N ALA A 256 7.31 6.54 17.33
CA ALA A 256 6.82 7.11 18.58
C ALA A 256 7.25 8.58 18.75
N ALA A 257 8.47 8.95 18.33
CA ALA A 257 8.95 10.33 18.35
C ALA A 257 8.28 11.23 17.30
N MET A 258 7.74 10.66 16.21
CA MET A 258 6.91 11.35 15.21
C MET A 258 5.48 11.60 15.76
N LEU A 259 4.83 10.57 16.31
CA LEU A 259 3.49 10.68 16.92
C LEU A 259 3.48 11.70 18.07
N LYS A 260 4.53 11.73 18.91
CA LYS A 260 4.69 12.75 19.98
C LYS A 260 4.72 14.18 19.45
N ARG A 261 5.16 14.42 18.21
CA ARG A 261 5.19 15.74 17.58
C ARG A 261 3.84 16.13 17.00
N ILE A 262 3.23 15.22 16.25
CA ILE A 262 1.88 15.40 15.68
C ILE A 262 0.87 15.71 16.79
N GLY A 263 0.90 14.93 17.88
CA GLY A 263 0.05 15.17 19.07
C GLY A 263 0.36 16.48 19.79
N LYS A 264 1.64 16.87 19.92
CA LYS A 264 2.03 18.17 20.51
C LYS A 264 1.53 19.36 19.69
N GLN A 265 1.34 19.21 18.38
CA GLN A 265 0.74 20.24 17.52
C GLN A 265 -0.79 20.17 17.43
N GLY A 266 -1.43 19.21 18.10
CA GLY A 266 -2.89 19.05 18.09
C GLY A 266 -3.45 18.67 16.72
N PHE A 267 -2.82 17.65 16.09
CA PHE A 267 -3.28 17.05 14.84
C PHE A 267 -3.66 15.58 15.05
N ALA A 268 -4.71 15.15 14.36
CA ALA A 268 -5.03 13.74 14.15
C ALA A 268 -4.21 13.18 12.97
N VAL A 269 -4.15 11.85 12.84
CA VAL A 269 -3.62 11.19 11.63
C VAL A 269 -4.76 10.52 10.87
N ALA A 270 -4.83 10.73 9.57
CA ALA A 270 -5.81 10.11 8.68
C ALA A 270 -5.13 9.29 7.57
N ARG A 271 -5.88 8.40 6.93
CA ARG A 271 -5.42 7.64 5.75
C ARG A 271 -5.50 8.53 4.52
N LEU A 272 -4.44 8.58 3.70
CA LEU A 272 -4.37 9.45 2.53
C LEU A 272 -5.45 9.09 1.50
N GLU A 273 -5.65 7.81 1.23
CA GLU A 273 -6.59 7.31 0.23
C GLU A 273 -8.07 7.54 0.59
N ASP A 274 -8.38 7.92 1.83
CA ASP A 274 -9.75 8.30 2.22
C ASP A 274 -10.09 9.74 1.77
N TYR A 275 -9.09 10.54 1.41
CA TYR A 275 -9.20 11.96 1.00
C TYR A 275 -8.86 12.19 -0.47
N VAL A 276 -8.42 11.14 -1.16
CA VAL A 276 -7.98 11.17 -2.55
C VAL A 276 -8.87 10.26 -3.40
N THR A 277 -9.35 10.76 -4.55
CA THR A 277 -10.09 9.99 -5.55
C THR A 277 -9.12 9.53 -6.66
N PRO A 278 -8.77 8.24 -6.74
CA PRO A 278 -8.14 7.66 -7.93
C PRO A 278 -9.13 7.53 -9.09
N ARG A 279 -8.66 7.11 -10.27
CA ARG A 279 -9.48 6.86 -11.47
C ARG A 279 -10.33 5.58 -11.42
#